data_AF-A0A6L8EIY9-F1
#
_entry.id   AF-A0A6L8EIY9-F1
#
_cell.length_a   1.000
_cell.length_b   1.000
_cell.length_c   1.000
_cell.angle_alpha   90.00
_cell.angle_beta   90.00
_cell.angle_gamma   90.00
#
_symmetry.space_group_name_H-M   'P 1'
#
loop_
_entity.id
_entity.type
_entity.pdbx_description
1 polymer ?
#
loop_
_entity_poly.entity_id
_entity_poly.type
_entity_poly.pdbx_seq_one_letter_code
_entity_poly.pdbx_strand_id
1 'polypeptide(L)'
;MVSRIATLVLALSLLGCESSYKEPYALYNAPFDPQVETINEVVRFIYEVADRWNLETEQEDRGGAKFLSKGQDAFYILLLIEDDGVISIGNMGPGIILSMMVVDYGHLPVVELDRLTGELKGGLEARFGLEFCSKDPHDSSICE
;
A
#
# COMPACT_ATOMS: atom_id res chain seq x y z
N MET A 1 44.58 -9.08 -19.68
CA MET A 1 44.45 -8.13 -18.55
C MET A 1 43.09 -7.42 -18.46
N VAL A 2 42.20 -7.53 -19.48
CA VAL A 2 40.88 -6.88 -19.52
C VAL A 2 39.78 -7.63 -18.73
N SER A 3 39.97 -8.94 -18.49
CA SER A 3 38.97 -9.81 -17.85
C SER A 3 38.77 -9.58 -16.34
N ARG A 4 39.76 -9.00 -15.61
CA ARG A 4 39.65 -8.81 -14.15
C ARG A 4 38.93 -7.51 -13.75
N ILE A 5 38.85 -6.53 -14.66
CA ILE A 5 38.19 -5.24 -14.40
C ILE A 5 36.67 -5.39 -14.55
N ALA A 6 36.22 -6.17 -15.54
CA ALA A 6 34.79 -6.44 -15.76
C ALA A 6 34.13 -7.15 -14.57
N THR A 7 34.84 -8.05 -13.89
CA THR A 7 34.32 -8.77 -12.72
C THR A 7 34.18 -7.87 -11.49
N LEU A 8 35.06 -6.86 -11.35
CA LEU A 8 35.01 -5.93 -10.22
C LEU A 8 33.81 -4.97 -10.34
N VAL A 9 33.50 -4.52 -11.56
CA VAL A 9 32.36 -3.64 -11.83
C VAL A 9 31.03 -4.39 -11.62
N LEU A 10 30.94 -5.67 -12.01
CA LEU A 10 29.74 -6.48 -11.78
C LEU A 10 29.50 -6.80 -10.29
N ALA A 11 30.57 -6.95 -9.50
CA ALA A 11 30.47 -7.18 -8.06
C ALA A 11 29.99 -5.93 -7.30
N LEU A 12 30.34 -4.72 -7.77
CA LEU A 12 29.86 -3.46 -7.20
C LEU A 12 28.37 -3.21 -7.48
N SER A 13 27.82 -3.71 -8.59
CA SER A 13 26.37 -3.67 -8.86
C SER A 13 25.53 -4.65 -8.03
N LEU A 14 26.15 -5.57 -7.29
CA LEU A 14 25.45 -6.48 -6.37
C LEU A 14 25.33 -5.92 -4.94
N LEU A 15 26.03 -4.82 -4.63
CA LEU A 15 25.95 -4.14 -3.32
C LEU A 15 24.79 -3.14 -3.22
N GLY A 16 23.98 -3.00 -4.28
CA GLY A 16 22.91 -2.00 -4.39
C GLY A 16 21.49 -2.52 -4.19
N CYS A 17 21.28 -3.79 -3.84
CA CYS A 17 19.96 -4.37 -3.63
C CYS A 17 19.84 -5.06 -2.27
N GLU A 18 20.12 -4.34 -1.19
CA GLU A 18 19.38 -4.59 0.05
C GLU A 18 18.03 -3.87 -0.08
N SER A 19 17.13 -4.35 -0.95
CA SER A 19 15.73 -4.02 -0.73
C SER A 19 15.36 -4.75 0.54
N SER A 20 15.22 -4.03 1.65
CA SER A 20 14.67 -4.57 2.89
C SER A 20 13.18 -4.83 2.69
N TYR A 21 12.86 -5.78 1.80
CA TYR A 21 11.51 -6.28 1.63
C TYR A 21 11.14 -6.96 2.93
N LYS A 22 10.22 -6.34 3.67
CA LYS A 22 9.63 -6.91 4.87
C LYS A 22 8.30 -7.52 4.47
N GLU A 23 8.07 -8.75 4.90
CA GLU A 23 6.79 -9.39 4.66
C GLU A 23 5.67 -8.58 5.33
N PRO A 24 4.52 -8.42 4.67
CA PRO A 24 3.40 -7.72 5.27
C PRO A 24 2.95 -8.40 6.56
N TYR A 25 2.76 -7.59 7.59
CA TYR A 25 2.14 -7.98 8.84
C TYR A 25 0.68 -8.40 8.63
N ALA A 26 -0.03 -7.67 7.75
CA ALA A 26 -1.40 -7.99 7.38
C ALA A 26 -1.71 -7.53 5.95
N LEU A 27 -2.62 -8.26 5.29
CA LEU A 27 -3.20 -7.89 4.00
C LEU A 27 -4.72 -7.96 4.08
N TYR A 28 -5.39 -6.91 3.62
CA TYR A 28 -6.84 -6.82 3.54
C TYR A 28 -7.27 -6.46 2.11
N ASN A 29 -8.23 -7.20 1.58
CA ASN A 29 -8.84 -6.91 0.30
C ASN A 29 -10.35 -6.72 0.47
N ALA A 30 -10.94 -5.83 -0.32
CA ALA A 30 -12.39 -5.68 -0.44
C ALA A 30 -12.77 -5.46 -1.91
N PRO A 31 -13.92 -5.97 -2.39
CA PRO A 31 -14.48 -5.56 -3.67
C PRO A 31 -14.67 -4.04 -3.70
N PHE A 32 -14.24 -3.38 -4.77
CA PHE A 32 -14.24 -1.91 -4.84
C PHE A 32 -14.51 -1.40 -6.25
N ASP A 33 -15.69 -0.83 -6.49
CA ASP A 33 -16.06 -0.20 -7.76
C ASP A 33 -15.39 1.19 -7.90
N PRO A 34 -14.41 1.34 -8.81
CA PRO A 34 -13.55 2.52 -8.85
C PRO A 34 -14.19 3.68 -9.63
N GLN A 35 -15.32 4.19 -9.15
CA GLN A 35 -15.89 5.44 -9.64
C GLN A 35 -15.09 6.64 -9.11
N VAL A 36 -14.92 7.68 -9.92
CA VAL A 36 -14.09 8.85 -9.59
C VAL A 36 -14.54 9.50 -8.28
N GLU A 37 -15.85 9.68 -8.09
CA GLU A 37 -16.40 10.24 -6.86
C GLU A 37 -16.06 9.36 -5.65
N THR A 38 -16.30 8.06 -5.73
CA THR A 38 -15.97 7.09 -4.67
C THR A 38 -14.48 7.12 -4.31
N ILE A 39 -13.60 7.13 -5.32
CA ILE A 39 -12.15 7.24 -5.14
C ILE A 39 -11.77 8.51 -4.40
N ASN A 40 -12.34 9.65 -4.78
CA ASN A 40 -12.03 10.93 -4.14
C ASN A 40 -12.46 10.95 -2.68
N GLU A 41 -13.61 10.37 -2.35
CA GLU A 41 -14.08 10.29 -0.96
C GLU A 41 -13.25 9.32 -0.11
N VAL A 42 -12.87 8.17 -0.67
CA VAL A 42 -11.97 7.21 -0.02
C VAL A 42 -10.61 7.84 0.26
N VAL A 43 -10.00 8.51 -0.74
CA VAL A 43 -8.71 9.19 -0.56
C VAL A 43 -8.80 10.30 0.47
N ARG A 44 -9.87 11.11 0.45
CA ARG A 44 -10.10 12.13 1.48
C ARG A 44 -10.17 11.51 2.88
N PHE A 45 -10.91 10.41 3.03
CA PHE A 45 -10.98 9.70 4.32
C PHE A 45 -9.61 9.21 4.78
N ILE A 46 -8.81 8.63 3.89
CA ILE A 46 -7.45 8.17 4.22
C ILE A 46 -6.60 9.33 4.72
N TYR A 47 -6.65 10.50 4.05
CA TYR A 47 -5.93 11.70 4.51
C TYR A 47 -6.44 12.23 5.85
N GLU A 48 -7.74 12.18 6.12
CA GLU A 48 -8.28 12.55 7.43
C GLU A 48 -7.75 11.66 8.56
N VAL A 49 -7.58 10.35 8.30
CA VAL A 49 -6.98 9.43 9.27
C VAL A 49 -5.49 9.73 9.43
N ALA A 50 -4.76 9.91 8.33
CA ALA A 50 -3.34 10.24 8.35
C ALA A 50 -3.07 11.51 9.17
N ASP A 51 -3.87 12.57 8.97
CA ASP A 51 -3.78 13.83 9.72
C ASP A 51 -4.02 13.62 11.22
N ARG A 52 -5.06 12.86 11.61
CA ARG A 52 -5.33 12.54 13.03
C ARG A 52 -4.19 11.80 13.71
N TRP A 53 -3.46 10.99 12.95
CA TRP A 53 -2.34 10.20 13.43
C TRP A 53 -0.98 10.88 13.20
N ASN A 54 -0.95 12.09 12.64
CA ASN A 54 0.25 12.82 12.23
C ASN A 54 1.19 11.98 11.34
N LEU A 55 0.63 11.24 10.39
CA LEU A 55 1.38 10.41 9.44
C LEU A 55 1.76 11.23 8.23
N GLU A 56 2.96 10.98 7.71
CA GLU A 56 3.33 11.46 6.39
C GLU A 56 2.62 10.62 5.32
N THR A 57 2.37 11.21 4.15
CA THR A 57 1.68 10.52 3.07
C THR A 57 2.37 10.74 1.74
N GLU A 58 2.56 9.66 1.00
CA GLU A 58 3.00 9.69 -0.40
C GLU A 58 1.88 9.13 -1.27
N GLN A 59 1.59 9.81 -2.37
CA GLN A 59 0.57 9.38 -3.32
C GLN A 59 1.17 9.27 -4.71
N GLU A 60 0.93 8.13 -5.35
CA GLU A 60 1.27 7.93 -6.76
C GLU A 60 0.45 8.84 -7.67
N ASP A 61 1.06 9.31 -8.76
CA ASP A 61 0.36 10.12 -9.76
C ASP A 61 -0.87 9.39 -10.30
N ARG A 62 -1.99 10.11 -10.42
CA ARG A 62 -3.27 9.53 -10.87
C ARG A 62 -3.20 8.96 -12.28
N GLY A 63 -2.42 9.59 -13.16
CA GLY A 63 -2.17 9.08 -14.51
C GLY A 63 -1.36 7.79 -14.50
N GLY A 64 -0.32 7.73 -13.67
CA GLY A 64 0.48 6.53 -13.41
C GLY A 64 -0.37 5.37 -12.87
N ALA A 65 -1.16 5.63 -11.83
CA ALA A 65 -2.07 4.64 -11.24
C ALA A 65 -3.09 4.12 -12.27
N LYS A 66 -3.70 5.02 -13.05
CA LYS A 66 -4.65 4.67 -14.11
C LYS A 66 -4.01 3.80 -15.20
N PHE A 67 -2.78 4.11 -15.59
CA PHE A 67 -2.03 3.31 -16.55
C PHE A 67 -1.82 1.87 -16.04
N LEU A 68 -1.44 1.73 -14.78
CA LEU A 68 -1.23 0.42 -14.12
C LEU A 68 -2.54 -0.35 -13.90
N SER A 69 -3.68 0.35 -13.79
CA SER A 69 -5.03 -0.24 -13.72
C SER A 69 -5.73 -0.35 -15.08
N LYS A 70 -4.97 -0.53 -16.18
CA LYS A 70 -5.52 -0.75 -17.54
C LYS A 70 -6.53 0.32 -18.00
N GLY A 71 -6.33 1.56 -17.57
CA GLY A 71 -7.18 2.70 -17.93
C GLY A 71 -8.39 2.92 -17.02
N GLN A 72 -8.55 2.15 -15.94
CA GLN A 72 -9.52 2.43 -14.88
C GLN A 72 -8.98 3.50 -13.94
N ASP A 73 -9.85 4.35 -13.40
CA ASP A 73 -9.42 5.33 -12.41
C ASP A 73 -8.91 4.62 -11.15
N ALA A 74 -7.76 5.08 -10.65
CA ALA A 74 -7.07 4.39 -9.59
C ALA A 74 -6.30 5.34 -8.67
N PHE A 75 -5.89 4.81 -7.53
CA PHE A 75 -5.05 5.47 -6.57
C PHE A 75 -4.16 4.47 -5.83
N TYR A 76 -3.07 4.99 -5.31
CA TYR A 76 -2.21 4.31 -4.34
C TYR A 76 -1.62 5.35 -3.40
N ILE A 77 -1.78 5.10 -2.11
CA ILE A 77 -1.33 5.97 -1.02
C ILE A 77 -0.49 5.12 -0.08
N LEU A 78 0.69 5.64 0.25
CA LEU A 78 1.53 5.18 1.34
C LEU A 78 1.32 6.10 2.54
N LEU A 79 1.12 5.50 3.71
CA LEU A 79 1.20 6.16 5.01
C LEU A 79 2.57 5.84 5.62
N LEU A 80 3.33 6.87 5.96
CA LEU A 80 4.72 6.76 6.36
C LEU A 80 4.93 7.16 7.81
N ILE A 81 5.89 6.51 8.44
CA ILE A 81 6.45 6.86 9.74
C ILE A 81 7.96 6.78 9.61
N GLU A 82 8.65 7.89 9.89
CA GLU A 82 10.11 7.99 9.74
C GLU A 82 10.59 7.50 8.35
N ASP A 83 9.93 7.96 7.28
CA ASP A 83 10.18 7.59 5.88
C ASP A 83 9.86 6.12 5.50
N ASP A 84 9.46 5.27 6.45
CA ASP A 84 9.06 3.88 6.16
C ASP A 84 7.55 3.77 5.91
N GLY A 85 7.17 3.18 4.77
CA GLY A 85 5.78 2.93 4.39
C GLY A 85 5.14 1.82 5.23
N VAL A 86 4.46 2.19 6.31
CA VAL A 86 3.85 1.25 7.26
C VAL A 86 2.49 0.73 6.80
N ILE A 87 1.76 1.51 5.99
CA ILE A 87 0.49 1.09 5.39
C ILE A 87 0.44 1.56 3.95
N SER A 88 0.13 0.66 3.02
CA SER A 88 -0.20 1.01 1.64
C SER A 88 -1.66 0.70 1.35
N ILE A 89 -2.34 1.61 0.66
CA ILE A 89 -3.77 1.49 0.33
C ILE A 89 -3.98 1.90 -1.12
N GLY A 90 -4.64 1.08 -1.92
CA GLY A 90 -4.94 1.42 -3.30
C GLY A 90 -5.76 0.39 -4.05
N ASN A 91 -6.28 0.81 -5.19
CA ASN A 91 -7.01 -0.04 -6.15
C ASN A 91 -6.21 -0.24 -7.45
N MET A 92 -4.88 -0.27 -7.34
CA MET A 92 -3.99 -0.43 -8.48
C MET A 92 -3.92 -1.90 -8.95
N GLY A 93 -4.11 -2.12 -10.25
CA GLY A 93 -4.02 -3.43 -10.88
C GLY A 93 -5.27 -3.84 -11.66
N PRO A 94 -5.31 -5.07 -12.22
CA PRO A 94 -6.37 -5.51 -13.12
C PRO A 94 -7.68 -5.96 -12.44
N GLY A 95 -7.98 -5.47 -11.23
CA GLY A 95 -9.11 -5.92 -10.42
C GLY A 95 -9.93 -4.77 -9.83
N ILE A 96 -11.21 -5.05 -9.58
CA ILE A 96 -12.17 -4.18 -8.87
C ILE A 96 -11.99 -4.44 -7.36
N ILE A 97 -10.78 -4.18 -6.86
CA ILE A 97 -10.36 -4.49 -5.48
C ILE A 97 -9.73 -3.26 -4.87
N LEU A 98 -10.07 -2.96 -3.62
CA LEU A 98 -9.30 -2.08 -2.76
C LEU A 98 -8.44 -2.95 -1.85
N SER A 99 -7.13 -2.78 -1.94
CA SER A 99 -6.15 -3.48 -1.12
C SER A 99 -5.59 -2.54 -0.08
N MET A 100 -5.45 -3.05 1.14
CA MET A 100 -4.72 -2.41 2.23
C MET A 100 -3.70 -3.39 2.79
N MET A 101 -2.43 -3.04 2.71
CA MET A 101 -1.31 -3.83 3.19
C MET A 101 -0.64 -3.09 4.34
N VAL A 102 -0.35 -3.81 5.42
CA VAL A 102 0.25 -3.29 6.64
C VAL A 102 1.61 -3.95 6.83
N VAL A 103 2.64 -3.15 7.08
CA VAL A 103 4.00 -3.61 7.34
C VAL A 103 4.45 -3.04 8.69
N ASP A 104 4.78 -3.92 9.62
CA ASP A 104 5.32 -3.52 10.91
C ASP A 104 6.82 -3.29 10.78
N TYR A 105 7.29 -2.04 10.65
CA TYR A 105 8.74 -1.72 10.67
C TYR A 105 9.32 -1.59 12.09
N GLY A 106 8.50 -1.67 13.14
CA GLY A 106 8.90 -1.49 14.54
C GLY A 106 8.84 -0.05 15.04
N HIS A 107 8.36 0.89 14.20
CA HIS A 107 8.23 2.31 14.55
C HIS A 107 7.03 2.61 15.46
N LEU A 108 5.95 1.84 15.31
CA LEU A 108 4.80 1.86 16.20
C LEU A 108 4.75 0.56 17.00
N PRO A 109 4.36 0.62 18.29
CA PRO A 109 3.94 -0.58 19.00
C PRO A 109 2.83 -1.29 18.21
N VAL A 110 2.88 -2.62 18.10
CA VAL A 110 1.89 -3.42 17.34
C VAL A 110 0.44 -3.09 17.75
N VAL A 111 0.18 -2.83 19.03
CA VAL A 111 -1.15 -2.42 19.51
C VAL A 111 -1.63 -1.10 18.90
N GLU A 112 -0.73 -0.16 18.67
CA GLU A 112 -1.07 1.11 18.00
C GLU A 112 -1.22 0.92 16.49
N LEU A 113 -0.39 0.08 15.88
CA LEU A 113 -0.52 -0.31 14.47
C LEU A 113 -1.87 -1.01 14.20
N ASP A 114 -2.30 -1.90 15.10
CA ASP A 114 -3.61 -2.57 15.06
C ASP A 114 -4.74 -1.56 15.20
N ARG A 115 -4.58 -0.54 16.07
CA ARG A 115 -5.58 0.51 16.26
C ARG A 115 -5.70 1.40 15.02
N LEU A 116 -4.59 1.79 14.41
CA LEU A 116 -4.56 2.55 13.16
C LEU A 116 -5.21 1.74 12.02
N THR A 117 -4.80 0.48 11.88
CA THR A 117 -5.34 -0.46 10.88
C THR A 117 -6.84 -0.65 11.07
N GLY A 118 -7.29 -0.82 12.32
CA GLY A 118 -8.71 -0.95 12.66
C GLY A 118 -9.52 0.31 12.36
N GLU A 119 -8.96 1.50 12.57
CA GLU A 119 -9.61 2.77 12.21
C GLU A 119 -9.76 2.94 10.70
N LEU A 120 -8.70 2.63 9.94
CA LEU A 120 -8.74 2.65 8.47
C LEU A 120 -9.73 1.62 7.93
N LYS A 121 -9.58 0.35 8.31
CA LYS A 121 -10.46 -0.75 7.89
C LYS A 121 -11.91 -0.44 8.25
N GLY A 122 -12.19 -0.23 9.54
CA GLY A 122 -13.55 -0.02 10.03
C GLY A 122 -14.19 1.24 9.47
N GLY A 123 -13.42 2.31 9.28
CA GLY A 123 -13.91 3.53 8.65
C GLY A 123 -14.22 3.35 7.16
N LEU A 124 -13.38 2.61 6.43
CA LEU A 124 -13.63 2.28 5.03
C LEU A 124 -14.88 1.40 4.87
N GLU A 125 -15.03 0.39 5.72
CA GLU A 125 -16.21 -0.50 5.73
C GLU A 125 -17.49 0.28 6.05
N ALA A 126 -17.48 1.06 7.13
CA ALA A 126 -18.67 1.76 7.61
C ALA A 126 -19.12 2.91 6.67
N ARG A 127 -18.19 3.62 6.05
CA ARG A 127 -18.49 4.81 5.23
C ARG A 127 -18.79 4.47 3.77
N PHE A 128 -18.16 3.43 3.23
CA PHE A 128 -18.23 3.10 1.80
C PHE A 128 -18.87 1.74 1.52
N GLY A 129 -19.35 1.04 2.55
CA GLY A 129 -20.02 -0.26 2.39
C GLY A 129 -19.08 -1.36 1.91
N LEU A 130 -17.79 -1.25 2.23
CA LEU A 130 -16.79 -2.25 1.90
C LEU A 130 -16.82 -3.40 2.92
N GLU A 131 -16.41 -4.58 2.47
CA GLU A 131 -16.26 -5.76 3.32
C GLU A 131 -14.83 -6.28 3.15
N PHE A 132 -13.94 -5.90 4.07
CA PHE A 132 -12.55 -6.32 4.00
C PHE A 132 -12.38 -7.70 4.61
N CYS A 133 -11.83 -8.64 3.84
CA CYS A 133 -11.34 -9.91 4.36
C CYS A 133 -9.83 -9.84 4.58
N SER A 134 -9.35 -10.52 5.64
CA SER A 134 -7.93 -10.76 5.83
C SER A 134 -7.46 -11.82 4.82
N LYS A 135 -6.32 -11.59 4.21
CA LYS A 135 -5.69 -12.50 3.25
C LYS A 135 -4.29 -12.88 3.72
N ASP A 136 -3.81 -14.01 3.22
CA ASP A 136 -2.39 -14.30 3.24
C ASP A 136 -1.68 -13.21 2.40
N PRO A 137 -0.58 -12.59 2.86
CA PRO A 137 0.16 -11.59 2.11
C PRO A 137 0.59 -12.02 0.69
N HIS A 138 0.65 -13.33 0.42
CA HIS A 138 0.94 -13.90 -0.89
C HIS A 138 -0.32 -14.20 -1.73
N ASP A 139 -1.52 -13.99 -1.19
CA ASP A 139 -2.80 -14.22 -1.86
C ASP A 139 -3.44 -12.90 -2.34
N SER A 140 -3.35 -12.65 -3.64
CA SER A 140 -3.93 -11.46 -4.30
C SER A 140 -5.37 -11.68 -4.79
N SER A 141 -6.05 -12.76 -4.40
CA SER A 141 -7.42 -13.04 -4.84
C SER A 141 -8.44 -12.12 -4.15
N ILE A 142 -9.61 -11.98 -4.79
CA ILE A 142 -10.79 -11.32 -4.20
C ILE A 142 -11.26 -12.17 -3.00
N CYS A 143 -11.91 -11.55 -2.02
CA CYS A 143 -12.67 -12.29 -1.02
C CYS A 143 -13.75 -13.12 -1.74
N GLU A 144 -13.77 -14.45 -1.51
CA GLU A 144 -14.85 -15.32 -1.98
C GLU A 144 -16.06 -15.25 -1.05
#